data_AF-A0A7S0TBK7-F1
#
_entry.id   AF-A0A7S0TBK7-F1
#
_cell.length_a   1.000
_cell.length_b   1.000
_cell.length_c   1.000
_cell.angle_alpha   90.00
_cell.angle_beta   90.00
_cell.angle_gamma   90.00
#
_symmetry.space_group_name_H-M   'P 1'
#
loop_
_entity.id
_entity.type
_entity.pdbx_description
1 polymer ?
#
loop_
_entity_poly.entity_id
_entity_poly.type
_entity_poly.pdbx_seq_one_letter_code
_entity_poly.pdbx_strand_id
1 'polypeptide(L)'
;ESQSQSEQPQPQQFVVKVNDLLFALKLDHINFYDLIQYIESAELIRKLSGFLDKQLLSDMKTASKNEKNPTVIRHHNNASVLHSPLQFVVNILAAFTAMDSDGRLIVTKHGSSSQQHVNKNALKYIQLNPFVHFARIVKESRAVILCGGTMQPMAHFV
;
A
#
# COMPACT_ATOMS: atom_id res chain seq x y z
N GLU A 1 35.01 31.69 10.67
CA GLU A 1 33.66 31.12 10.81
C GLU A 1 33.51 29.98 9.83
N SER A 2 33.77 28.75 10.28
CA SER A 2 33.66 27.55 9.46
C SER A 2 32.33 26.90 9.79
N GLN A 3 31.38 26.95 8.85
CA GLN A 3 30.05 26.38 9.01
C GLN A 3 30.15 24.85 9.12
N SER A 4 29.80 24.32 10.28
CA SER A 4 29.57 22.90 10.51
C SER A 4 28.30 22.49 9.75
N GLN A 5 28.47 21.83 8.61
CA GLN A 5 27.38 21.10 7.96
C GLN A 5 26.98 19.93 8.88
N SER A 6 25.75 19.96 9.37
CA SER A 6 25.14 18.83 10.08
C SER A 6 24.86 17.72 9.07
N GLU A 7 25.66 16.65 9.10
CA GLU A 7 25.33 15.41 8.40
C GLU A 7 24.02 14.86 8.94
N GLN A 8 22.97 14.88 8.13
CA GLN A 8 21.74 14.16 8.45
C GLN A 8 22.04 12.65 8.43
N PRO A 9 21.53 11.87 9.41
CA PRO A 9 21.73 10.43 9.43
C PRO A 9 21.09 9.78 8.19
N GLN A 10 21.91 9.10 7.39
CA GLN A 10 21.46 8.36 6.22
C GLN A 10 20.45 7.27 6.62
N PRO A 11 19.37 7.05 5.85
CA PRO A 11 18.42 5.98 6.13
C PRO A 11 19.06 4.62 5.98
N GLN A 12 18.82 3.73 6.95
CA GLN A 12 19.25 2.35 6.85
C GLN A 12 18.19 1.55 6.11
N GLN A 13 18.57 0.98 4.96
CA GLN A 13 17.67 0.20 4.11
C GLN A 13 18.10 -1.26 4.08
N PHE A 14 17.14 -2.16 4.27
CA PHE A 14 17.34 -3.60 4.26
C PHE A 14 16.41 -4.27 3.27
N VAL A 15 16.91 -5.29 2.57
CA VAL A 15 16.10 -6.17 1.74
C VAL A 15 15.91 -7.48 2.49
N VAL A 16 14.66 -7.87 2.71
CA VAL A 16 14.30 -9.09 3.44
C VAL A 16 13.31 -9.91 2.65
N LYS A 17 13.29 -11.23 2.88
CA LYS A 17 12.21 -12.09 2.40
C LYS A 17 10.96 -11.85 3.23
N VAL A 18 9.81 -12.23 2.67
CA VAL A 18 8.52 -12.10 3.35
C VAL A 18 8.50 -13.01 4.57
N ASN A 19 8.83 -14.29 4.40
CA ASN A 19 8.79 -15.24 5.52
C ASN A 19 9.78 -14.89 6.63
N ASP A 20 10.99 -14.43 6.31
CA ASP A 20 11.98 -14.00 7.31
C ASP A 20 11.41 -12.88 8.20
N LEU A 21 10.67 -11.94 7.61
CA LEU A 21 9.98 -10.89 8.37
C LEU A 21 8.82 -11.45 9.19
N LEU A 22 7.99 -12.33 8.61
CA LEU A 22 6.86 -12.93 9.32
C LEU A 22 7.30 -13.72 10.55
N PHE A 23 8.39 -14.50 10.45
CA PHE A 23 9.00 -15.19 11.57
C PHE A 23 9.55 -14.23 12.62
N ALA A 24 10.26 -13.17 12.19
CA ALA A 24 10.78 -12.15 13.10
C ALA A 24 9.67 -11.42 13.87
N LEU A 25 8.51 -11.21 13.23
CA LEU A 25 7.33 -10.58 13.83
C LEU A 25 6.42 -11.56 14.57
N LYS A 26 6.70 -12.87 14.52
CA LYS A 26 5.85 -13.95 15.06
C LYS A 26 4.43 -13.92 14.48
N LEU A 27 4.30 -13.69 13.17
CA LEU A 27 3.02 -13.67 12.44
C LEU A 27 2.84 -14.89 11.52
N ASP A 28 3.73 -15.86 11.61
CA ASP A 28 3.77 -17.11 10.84
C ASP A 28 2.57 -18.03 11.09
N HIS A 29 1.90 -17.90 12.23
CA HIS A 29 0.73 -18.69 12.60
C HIS A 29 -0.61 -18.10 12.11
N ILE A 30 -0.59 -16.95 11.43
CA ILE A 30 -1.79 -16.28 10.93
C ILE A 30 -1.97 -16.61 9.45
N ASN A 31 -3.15 -17.12 9.09
CA ASN A 31 -3.51 -17.27 7.69
C ASN A 31 -3.97 -15.93 7.10
N PHE A 32 -3.08 -15.27 6.37
CA PHE A 32 -3.40 -13.99 5.71
C PHE A 32 -4.42 -14.12 4.59
N TYR A 33 -4.55 -15.29 3.93
CA TYR A 33 -5.56 -15.49 2.90
C TYR A 33 -6.98 -15.40 3.48
N ASP A 34 -7.24 -16.12 4.57
CA ASP A 34 -8.54 -16.11 5.25
C ASP A 34 -8.85 -14.72 5.80
N LEU A 35 -7.84 -14.02 6.34
CA LEU A 35 -8.00 -12.67 6.86
C LEU A 35 -8.36 -11.66 5.77
N ILE A 36 -7.66 -11.69 4.63
CA ILE A 36 -7.98 -10.83 3.48
C ILE A 36 -9.39 -11.14 2.98
N GLN A 37 -9.72 -12.41 2.79
CA GLN A 37 -11.05 -12.85 2.34
C GLN A 37 -12.15 -12.40 3.30
N TYR A 38 -11.91 -12.48 4.61
CA TYR A 38 -12.84 -11.98 5.62
C TYR A 38 -13.04 -10.46 5.49
N ILE A 39 -11.96 -9.68 5.40
CA ILE A 39 -12.03 -8.21 5.26
C ILE A 39 -12.84 -7.80 4.02
N GLU A 40 -12.65 -8.51 2.90
CA GLU A 40 -13.38 -8.30 1.65
C GLU A 40 -14.85 -8.69 1.78
N SER A 41 -15.14 -9.90 2.27
CA SER A 41 -16.51 -10.43 2.41
C SER A 41 -17.38 -9.64 3.39
N ALA A 42 -16.78 -9.15 4.49
CA ALA A 42 -17.45 -8.33 5.48
C ALA A 42 -17.52 -6.85 5.07
N GLU A 43 -16.91 -6.50 3.92
CA GLU A 43 -16.85 -5.16 3.34
C GLU A 43 -16.36 -4.12 4.35
N LEU A 44 -15.37 -4.51 5.18
CA LEU A 44 -14.92 -3.71 6.32
C LEU A 44 -14.32 -2.39 5.87
N ILE A 45 -13.60 -2.37 4.74
CA ILE A 45 -13.08 -1.16 4.12
C ILE A 45 -14.20 -0.16 3.85
N ARG A 46 -15.30 -0.62 3.23
CA ARG A 46 -16.45 0.23 2.91
C ARG A 46 -17.18 0.71 4.16
N LYS A 47 -17.35 -0.17 5.16
CA LYS A 47 -17.98 0.18 6.43
C LYS A 47 -17.18 1.24 7.18
N LEU A 48 -15.86 1.09 7.25
CA LEU A 48 -14.96 2.03 7.92
C LEU A 48 -14.93 3.38 7.19
N SER A 49 -14.76 3.38 5.87
CA SER A 49 -14.82 4.61 5.07
C SER A 49 -16.16 5.32 5.22
N GLY A 50 -17.28 4.58 5.12
CA GLY A 50 -18.61 5.16 5.30
C GLY A 50 -18.88 5.69 6.71
N PHE A 51 -18.24 5.14 7.75
CA PHE A 51 -18.30 5.67 9.10
C PHE A 51 -17.51 6.98 9.23
N LEU A 52 -16.29 7.02 8.69
CA LEU A 52 -15.45 8.22 8.67
C LEU A 52 -16.14 9.37 7.90
N ASP A 53 -16.73 9.08 6.73
CA ASP A 53 -17.48 10.06 5.96
C ASP A 53 -18.66 10.64 6.76
N LYS A 54 -19.39 9.79 7.50
CA LYS A 54 -20.49 10.25 8.36
C LYS A 54 -20.00 11.12 9.52
N GLN A 55 -18.87 10.79 10.14
CA GLN A 55 -18.26 11.61 11.20
C GLN A 55 -17.83 12.99 10.67
N LEU A 56 -17.16 13.03 9.52
CA LEU A 56 -16.77 14.30 8.90
C LEU A 56 -18.01 15.15 8.57
N LEU A 57 -19.06 14.52 8.04
CA LEU A 57 -20.33 15.20 7.76
C LEU A 57 -21.03 15.68 9.04
N SER A 58 -20.94 14.97 10.17
CA SER A 58 -21.48 15.45 11.45
C SER A 58 -20.71 16.63 12.01
N ASP A 59 -19.38 16.60 11.94
CA ASP A 59 -18.50 17.65 12.45
C ASP A 59 -18.70 18.96 11.67
N MET A 60 -18.87 18.86 10.34
CA MET A 60 -19.20 20.00 9.48
C MET A 60 -20.59 20.58 9.79
N LYS A 61 -21.59 19.74 10.10
CA LYS A 61 -22.93 20.22 10.49
C LYS A 61 -22.94 20.93 11.84
N THR A 62 -22.09 20.53 12.78
CA THR A 62 -21.93 21.23 14.07
C THR A 62 -21.17 22.54 13.95
N ALA A 63 -20.18 22.64 13.05
CA ALA A 63 -19.45 23.88 12.78
C ALA A 63 -20.30 24.94 12.06
N SER A 64 -21.18 24.53 11.15
CA SER A 64 -22.00 25.45 10.35
C SER A 64 -23.15 26.13 11.12
N LYS A 65 -23.40 25.79 12.39
CA LYS A 65 -24.40 26.49 13.23
C LYS A 65 -23.95 27.87 13.72
N ASN A 66 -22.66 28.22 13.60
CA ASN A 66 -22.10 29.47 14.15
C ASN A 66 -21.71 30.55 13.11
N GLU A 67 -21.81 30.31 11.80
CA GLU A 67 -21.51 31.36 10.80
C GLU A 67 -22.61 31.49 9.73
N LYS A 68 -23.17 32.70 9.65
CA LYS A 68 -24.11 33.14 8.61
C LYS A 68 -23.35 33.47 7.32
N ASN A 69 -22.94 32.46 6.56
CA ASN A 69 -22.77 32.60 5.10
C ASN A 69 -22.61 31.21 4.45
N PRO A 70 -23.57 30.74 3.64
CA PRO A 70 -23.47 29.45 2.99
C PRO A 70 -22.76 29.62 1.64
N THR A 71 -21.43 29.71 1.63
CA THR A 71 -20.70 29.37 0.40
C THR A 71 -20.70 27.86 0.30
N VAL A 72 -21.56 27.38 -0.59
CA VAL A 72 -21.70 25.99 -1.01
C VAL A 72 -20.34 25.49 -1.50
N ILE A 73 -19.52 24.90 -0.62
CA ILE A 73 -18.39 24.07 -1.04
C ILE A 73 -18.98 22.73 -1.50
N ARG A 74 -19.65 22.76 -2.67
CA ARG A 74 -19.88 21.58 -3.52
C ARG A 74 -18.54 21.21 -4.17
N HIS A 75 -17.59 20.75 -3.37
CA HIS A 75 -16.34 20.19 -3.87
C HIS A 75 -15.87 19.06 -2.96
N HIS A 76 -16.54 17.91 -3.01
CA HIS A 76 -15.86 16.64 -2.71
C HIS A 76 -16.57 15.37 -3.25
N ASN A 77 -16.97 15.38 -4.53
CA ASN A 77 -17.06 14.10 -5.27
C ASN A 77 -15.67 13.50 -5.59
N ASN A 78 -14.59 14.15 -5.13
CA ASN A 78 -13.21 13.67 -5.21
C ASN A 78 -12.69 13.11 -3.86
N ALA A 79 -13.55 12.92 -2.85
CA ALA A 79 -13.23 12.08 -1.69
C ALA A 79 -13.01 10.60 -2.08
N SER A 80 -13.43 10.25 -3.29
CA SER A 80 -13.34 8.94 -3.95
C SER A 80 -11.92 8.45 -4.21
N VAL A 81 -10.88 9.18 -3.79
CA VAL A 81 -9.48 8.75 -3.88
C VAL A 81 -8.72 8.95 -2.56
N LEU A 82 -9.41 9.06 -1.42
CA LEU A 82 -8.76 8.73 -0.15
C LEU A 82 -8.76 7.20 -0.04
N HIS A 83 -7.68 6.57 -0.52
CA HIS A 83 -7.44 5.16 -0.24
C HIS A 83 -7.62 4.95 1.27
N SER A 84 -8.62 4.14 1.64
CA SER A 84 -8.88 3.81 3.04
C SER A 84 -7.57 3.38 3.70
N PRO A 85 -7.21 3.88 4.89
CA PRO A 85 -6.02 3.41 5.60
C PRO A 85 -6.01 1.88 5.74
N LEU A 86 -7.19 1.28 5.87
CA LEU A 86 -7.36 -0.18 5.91
C LEU A 86 -7.01 -0.85 4.57
N GLN A 87 -7.24 -0.18 3.43
CA GLN A 87 -6.82 -0.69 2.12
C GLN A 87 -5.29 -0.81 2.04
N PHE A 88 -4.54 0.14 2.59
CA PHE A 88 -3.07 0.03 2.65
C PHE A 88 -2.64 -1.18 3.46
N VAL A 89 -3.29 -1.43 4.60
CA VAL A 89 -3.04 -2.62 5.42
C VAL A 89 -3.33 -3.88 4.61
N VAL A 90 -4.50 -3.97 3.97
CA VAL A 90 -4.87 -5.13 3.13
C VAL A 90 -3.86 -5.36 2.01
N ASN A 91 -3.37 -4.31 1.36
CA ASN A 91 -2.35 -4.45 0.32
C ASN A 91 -1.02 -5.01 0.87
N ILE A 92 -0.65 -4.64 2.10
CA ILE A 92 0.53 -5.23 2.79
C ILE A 92 0.26 -6.69 3.15
N LEU A 93 -0.93 -7.02 3.66
CA LEU A 93 -1.30 -8.41 3.95
C LEU A 93 -1.27 -9.26 2.67
N ALA A 94 -1.74 -8.72 1.54
CA ALA A 94 -1.66 -9.39 0.24
C ALA A 94 -0.20 -9.55 -0.24
N ALA A 95 0.68 -8.61 0.07
CA ALA A 95 2.11 -8.80 -0.17
C ALA A 95 2.70 -9.93 0.68
N PHE A 96 2.16 -10.19 1.87
CA PHE A 96 2.58 -11.30 2.73
C PHE A 96 2.08 -12.67 2.27
N THR A 97 1.10 -12.73 1.37
CA THR A 97 0.65 -13.99 0.77
C THR A 97 1.45 -14.38 -0.48
N ALA A 98 2.38 -13.53 -0.94
CA ALA A 98 3.24 -13.87 -2.08
C ALA A 98 4.31 -14.90 -1.69
N MET A 99 4.72 -15.74 -2.65
CA MET A 99 5.82 -16.68 -2.42
C MET A 99 7.14 -15.93 -2.21
N ASP A 100 7.98 -16.45 -1.32
CA ASP A 100 9.31 -15.90 -1.02
C ASP A 100 10.24 -15.81 -2.24
N SER A 101 10.04 -16.66 -3.25
CA SER A 101 10.78 -16.59 -4.51
C SER A 101 10.36 -15.40 -5.37
N ASP A 102 9.12 -14.94 -5.22
CA ASP A 102 8.45 -14.07 -6.19
C ASP A 102 8.48 -12.60 -5.78
N GLY A 103 8.87 -12.28 -4.56
CA GLY A 103 8.93 -10.90 -4.08
C GLY A 103 9.95 -10.62 -2.98
N ARG A 104 10.21 -9.34 -2.73
CA ARG A 104 11.08 -8.86 -1.66
C ARG A 104 10.45 -7.69 -0.94
N LEU A 105 10.72 -7.61 0.36
CA LEU A 105 10.38 -6.46 1.19
C LEU A 105 11.61 -5.58 1.37
N ILE A 106 11.41 -4.28 1.19
CA ILE A 106 12.38 -3.25 1.48
C ILE A 106 11.92 -2.53 2.75
N VAL A 107 12.74 -2.60 3.78
CA VAL A 107 12.52 -1.93 5.06
C VAL A 107 13.46 -0.74 5.14
N THR A 108 12.90 0.46 5.20
CA THR A 108 13.66 1.69 5.42
C THR A 108 13.44 2.16 6.85
N LYS A 109 14.54 2.26 7.61
CA LYS A 109 14.56 2.80 8.97
C LYS A 109 15.33 4.12 8.98
N HIS A 110 14.70 5.17 9.48
CA HIS A 110 15.39 6.42 9.77
C HIS A 110 15.84 6.42 11.23
N GLY A 111 17.09 6.82 11.48
CA GLY A 111 17.61 6.93 12.85
C GLY A 111 16.81 7.93 13.68
N SER A 112 16.65 7.66 14.98
CA SER A 112 15.85 8.48 15.91
C SER A 112 16.48 9.84 16.27
N SER A 113 17.56 10.24 15.59
CA SER A 113 18.33 11.45 15.89
C SER A 113 17.76 12.66 15.16
N SER A 114 16.61 13.16 15.60
CA SER A 114 16.25 14.59 15.58
C SER A 114 14.84 14.76 16.11
N GLN A 115 14.69 15.58 17.14
CA GLN A 115 13.45 15.84 17.89
C GLN A 115 12.33 16.52 17.07
N GLN A 116 12.40 16.53 15.73
CA GLN A 116 11.51 17.36 14.89
C GLN A 116 11.08 16.76 13.55
N HIS A 117 11.35 15.49 13.25
CA HIS A 117 10.91 14.90 11.99
C HIS A 117 10.03 13.67 12.19
N VAL A 118 8.86 13.70 11.51
CA VAL A 118 7.97 12.56 11.27
C VAL A 118 8.79 11.31 11.00
N ASN A 119 8.50 10.20 11.70
CA ASN A 119 9.14 8.91 11.45
C ASN A 119 8.97 8.54 9.97
N LYS A 120 10.03 8.66 9.17
CA LYS A 120 10.06 8.34 7.72
C LYS A 120 10.25 6.84 7.45
N ASN A 121 9.94 5.99 8.43
CA ASN A 121 10.07 4.54 8.27
C ASN A 121 9.11 4.07 7.17
N ALA A 122 9.59 3.18 6.31
CA ALA A 122 8.81 2.70 5.19
C ALA A 122 8.98 1.19 5.01
N LEU A 123 7.90 0.55 4.59
CA LEU A 123 7.88 -0.83 4.13
C LEU A 123 7.38 -0.84 2.69
N LYS A 124 8.19 -1.37 1.77
CA LYS A 124 7.84 -1.47 0.35
C LYS A 124 7.98 -2.90 -0.10
N TYR A 125 6.94 -3.43 -0.74
CA TYR A 125 6.98 -4.71 -1.42
C TYR A 125 7.35 -4.52 -2.91
N ILE A 126 8.17 -5.41 -3.45
CA ILE A 126 8.47 -5.49 -4.87
C ILE A 126 8.22 -6.91 -5.34
N GLN A 127 7.32 -7.06 -6.31
CA GLN A 127 7.14 -8.30 -7.07
C GLN A 127 8.32 -8.47 -8.03
N LEU A 128 9.12 -9.51 -7.84
CA LEU A 128 10.24 -9.88 -8.70
C LEU A 128 9.81 -10.77 -9.85
N ASN A 129 8.80 -11.62 -9.64
CA ASN A 129 8.33 -12.58 -10.62
C ASN A 129 6.89 -12.26 -11.06
N PRO A 130 6.66 -11.65 -12.23
CA PRO A 130 5.30 -11.38 -12.71
C PRO A 130 4.60 -12.61 -13.29
N PHE A 131 5.34 -13.69 -13.63
CA PHE A 131 4.80 -14.86 -14.33
C PHE A 131 3.65 -15.53 -13.57
N VAL A 132 3.70 -15.53 -12.24
CA VAL A 132 2.72 -16.15 -11.35
C VAL A 132 1.28 -15.70 -11.65
N HIS A 133 1.11 -14.44 -12.08
CA HIS A 133 -0.19 -13.87 -12.41
C HIS A 133 -0.70 -14.27 -13.80
N PHE A 134 0.19 -14.66 -14.71
CA PHE A 134 -0.14 -15.05 -16.08
C PHE A 134 -0.16 -16.57 -16.29
N ALA A 135 0.40 -17.34 -15.35
CA ALA A 135 0.51 -18.80 -15.44
C ALA A 135 -0.83 -19.47 -15.77
N ARG A 136 -1.92 -19.03 -15.13
CA ARG A 136 -3.26 -19.52 -15.39
C ARG A 136 -3.71 -19.24 -16.82
N ILE A 137 -3.52 -18.01 -17.29
CA ILE A 137 -3.90 -17.59 -18.65
C ILE A 137 -3.16 -18.46 -19.68
N VAL A 138 -1.85 -18.63 -19.53
CA VAL A 138 -1.03 -19.42 -20.43
C VAL A 138 -1.44 -20.90 -20.41
N LYS A 139 -1.77 -21.44 -19.23
CA LYS A 139 -2.12 -22.85 -19.06
C LYS A 139 -3.52 -23.21 -19.55
N GLU A 140 -4.50 -22.34 -19.33
CA GLU A 140 -5.91 -22.60 -19.65
C GLU A 140 -6.27 -22.20 -21.09
N SER A 141 -5.49 -21.32 -21.71
CA SER A 141 -5.76 -20.87 -23.07
C SER A 141 -5.31 -21.88 -24.12
N ARG A 142 -6.15 -22.10 -25.13
CA ARG A 142 -5.77 -22.88 -26.33
C ARG A 142 -4.66 -22.20 -27.14
N ALA A 143 -4.65 -20.87 -27.16
CA ALA A 143 -3.63 -20.05 -27.79
C ALA A 143 -3.57 -18.68 -27.09
N VAL A 144 -2.37 -18.10 -27.00
CA VAL A 144 -2.13 -16.73 -26.49
C VAL A 144 -1.48 -15.93 -27.60
N ILE A 145 -2.04 -14.76 -27.93
CA ILE A 145 -1.49 -13.84 -28.92
C ILE A 145 -1.04 -12.58 -28.18
N LEU A 146 0.26 -12.26 -28.27
CA LEU A 146 0.84 -11.04 -27.73
C LEU A 146 0.92 -9.98 -28.83
N CYS A 147 0.14 -8.90 -28.69
CA CYS A 147 0.10 -7.79 -29.65
C CYS A 147 0.47 -6.48 -28.94
N GLY A 148 1.35 -5.66 -29.52
CA GLY A 148 1.66 -4.32 -29.03
C GLY A 148 2.30 -3.44 -30.10
N GLY A 149 1.93 -2.16 -30.14
CA GLY A 149 2.40 -1.23 -31.18
C GLY A 149 3.87 -0.79 -31.06
N THR A 150 4.50 -1.01 -29.90
CA THR A 150 5.87 -0.57 -29.58
C THR A 150 6.74 -1.69 -29.01
N MET A 151 6.51 -2.95 -29.42
CA MET A 151 7.20 -4.14 -28.89
C MET A 151 8.68 -4.28 -29.31
N GLN A 152 9.25 -3.29 -29.97
CA GLN A 152 10.67 -3.32 -30.35
C GLN A 152 11.54 -2.98 -29.12
N PRO A 153 12.57 -3.79 -28.78
CA PRO A 153 13.06 -4.99 -29.46
C PRO A 153 12.36 -6.29 -29.04
N MET A 154 12.07 -7.15 -30.02
CA MET A 154 11.38 -8.44 -29.81
C MET A 154 12.27 -9.56 -29.26
N ALA A 155 13.59 -9.37 -29.22
CA ALA A 155 14.56 -10.42 -28.85
C ALA A 155 14.41 -10.93 -27.41
N HIS A 156 13.76 -10.18 -26.52
CA HIS A 156 13.48 -10.61 -25.15
C HIS A 156 12.19 -11.43 -25.02
N PHE A 157 11.41 -11.57 -26.10
CA PHE A 157 10.11 -12.24 -26.11
C PHE A 157 10.11 -13.56 -26.90
N VAL A 158 11.15 -13.81 -27.73
CA VAL A 158 11.29 -15.00 -28.60
C VAL A 158 12.34 -15.93 -28.01
#